data_AF-A0A553AR96-F1
#
_entry.id   AF-A0A553AR96-F1
#
_cell.length_a   1.000
_cell.length_b   1.000
_cell.length_c   1.000
_cell.angle_alpha   90.00
_cell.angle_beta   90.00
_cell.angle_gamma   90.00
#
_symmetry.space_group_name_H-M   'P 1'
#
loop_
_entity.id
_entity.type
_entity.pdbx_description
1 polymer ?
#
loop_
_entity_poly.entity_id
_entity_poly.type
_entity_poly.pdbx_seq_one_letter_code
_entity_poly.pdbx_strand_id
1 'polypeptide(L)'
;MKHVKRPPFLTTLSLTGLYLAQSVPLYLVAAALPAILRSRGVDLAVIGALGALLAPWVLKAAWAPVIDRLARHPHIGRKGVVLVCQVITLACTCILSALDPVTDAVRFFPILMTMSLSSATQDIASDGWAVEHLTPEQQAFGNAIQAGAVAFGVLIGGSGTLLLVDILGWQTTLLVIAALWGVSHCHSC
;
A
#
# COMPACT_ATOMS: atom_id res chain seq x y z
N MET A 1 31.17 -0.24 12.49
CA MET A 1 29.68 -0.28 12.43
C MET A 1 29.14 0.77 13.39
N LYS A 2 28.46 1.82 12.90
CA LYS A 2 27.75 2.75 13.80
C LYS A 2 26.66 1.95 14.51
N HIS A 3 26.59 2.05 15.84
CA HIS A 3 25.55 1.39 16.62
C HIS A 3 24.18 1.94 16.21
N VAL A 4 23.36 1.13 15.53
CA VAL A 4 22.00 1.52 15.15
C VAL A 4 21.15 1.58 16.42
N LYS A 5 20.63 2.76 16.75
CA LYS A 5 19.81 2.96 17.95
C LYS A 5 18.37 2.53 17.65
N ARG A 6 17.80 1.71 18.53
CA ARG A 6 16.42 1.23 18.38
C ARG A 6 15.43 2.27 18.95
N PRO A 7 14.29 2.50 18.30
CA PRO A 7 13.18 3.25 18.89
C PRO A 7 12.46 2.44 19.96
N PRO A 8 11.57 3.07 20.76
CA PRO A 8 10.71 2.34 21.69
C PRO A 8 9.94 1.22 21.01
N PHE A 9 9.58 0.18 21.77
CA PHE A 9 8.87 -0.99 21.26
C PHE A 9 7.55 -0.60 20.57
N LEU A 10 6.77 0.29 21.19
CA LEU A 10 5.50 0.75 20.64
C LEU A 10 5.68 1.48 19.29
N THR A 11 6.68 2.36 19.17
CA THR A 11 7.00 3.05 17.91
C THR A 11 7.41 2.06 16.81
N THR A 12 8.22 1.05 17.17
CA THR A 12 8.62 -0.02 16.25
C THR A 12 7.40 -0.80 15.74
N LEU A 13 6.49 -1.16 16.64
CA LEU A 13 5.27 -1.89 16.32
C LEU A 13 4.35 -1.07 15.40
N SER A 14 4.15 0.21 15.69
CA SER A 14 3.35 1.12 14.85
C SER A 14 3.93 1.27 13.44
N LEU A 15 5.24 1.51 13.31
CA LEU A 15 5.88 1.59 11.99
C LEU A 15 5.75 0.30 11.20
N THR A 16 5.95 -0.84 11.88
CA THR A 16 5.83 -2.15 11.25
C THR A 16 4.41 -2.38 10.73
N GLY A 17 3.39 -2.07 11.55
CA GLY A 17 1.99 -2.20 11.17
C GLY A 17 1.61 -1.31 9.98
N LEU A 18 1.97 -0.02 10.03
CA LEU A 18 1.69 0.94 8.96
C LEU A 18 2.33 0.52 7.64
N TYR A 19 3.63 0.23 7.64
CA TYR A 19 4.34 -0.13 6.40
C TYR A 19 3.95 -1.51 5.86
N LEU A 20 3.70 -2.51 6.71
CA LEU A 20 3.24 -3.81 6.24
C LEU A 20 1.87 -3.69 5.58
N ALA A 21 0.96 -2.98 6.24
CA ALA A 21 -0.37 -2.84 5.72
C ALA A 21 -0.36 -2.05 4.40
N GLN A 22 0.44 -1.00 4.26
CA GLN A 22 0.58 -0.31 2.97
C GLN A 22 1.19 -1.19 1.86
N SER A 23 2.13 -2.06 2.20
CA SER A 23 2.90 -2.83 1.20
C SER A 23 2.08 -3.94 0.54
N VAL A 24 1.15 -4.60 1.25
CA VAL A 24 0.39 -5.74 0.69
C VAL A 24 -0.50 -5.33 -0.50
N PRO A 25 -1.37 -4.31 -0.41
CA PRO A 25 -2.19 -3.86 -1.54
C PRO A 25 -1.34 -3.29 -2.68
N LEU A 26 -0.24 -2.62 -2.37
CA LEU A 26 0.70 -2.11 -3.37
C LEU A 26 1.28 -3.25 -4.21
N TYR A 27 1.78 -4.31 -3.58
CA TYR A 27 2.42 -5.41 -4.29
C TYR A 27 1.44 -6.38 -4.94
N LEU A 28 0.16 -6.38 -4.54
CA LEU A 28 -0.91 -6.97 -5.34
C LEU A 28 -0.97 -6.32 -6.73
N VAL A 29 -0.96 -4.99 -6.78
CA VAL A 29 -1.06 -4.25 -8.04
C VAL A 29 0.26 -4.24 -8.80
N ALA A 30 1.38 -4.09 -8.10
CA ALA A 30 2.69 -3.93 -8.72
C ALA A 30 3.35 -5.25 -9.13
N ALA A 31 3.01 -6.38 -8.49
CA ALA A 31 3.63 -7.68 -8.75
C ALA A 31 2.62 -8.76 -9.19
N ALA A 32 1.55 -9.00 -8.42
CA ALA A 32 0.62 -10.08 -8.73
C ALA A 32 -0.21 -9.82 -10.00
N LEU A 33 -0.81 -8.63 -10.11
CA LEU A 33 -1.70 -8.29 -11.22
C LEU A 33 -1.02 -8.39 -12.60
N PRO A 34 0.19 -7.84 -12.85
CA PRO A 34 0.89 -8.03 -14.13
C PRO A 34 1.10 -9.50 -14.49
N ALA A 35 1.43 -10.34 -13.51
CA ALA A 35 1.62 -11.77 -13.73
C ALA A 35 0.29 -12.49 -14.04
N ILE A 36 -0.82 -12.13 -13.36
CA ILE A 36 -2.16 -12.66 -13.64
C ILE A 36 -2.63 -12.25 -15.04
N LEU A 37 -2.45 -10.99 -15.43
CA LEU A 37 -2.79 -10.53 -16.77
C LEU A 37 -1.96 -11.28 -17.82
N ARG A 38 -0.66 -11.48 -17.56
CA ARG A 38 0.22 -12.20 -18.47
C ARG A 38 -0.20 -13.66 -18.63
N SER A 39 -0.55 -14.36 -17.55
CA SER A 39 -1.00 -15.76 -17.61
C SER A 39 -2.32 -15.91 -18.36
N ARG A 40 -3.16 -14.87 -18.35
CA ARG A 40 -4.41 -14.79 -19.13
C ARG A 40 -4.23 -14.29 -20.56
N GLY A 41 -2.99 -14.19 -21.06
CA GLY A 41 -2.70 -13.86 -22.46
C GLY A 41 -2.81 -12.38 -22.82
N VAL A 42 -2.89 -11.47 -21.83
CA VAL A 42 -2.90 -10.03 -22.08
C VAL A 42 -1.56 -9.58 -22.67
N ASP A 43 -1.64 -8.66 -23.64
CA ASP A 43 -0.48 -8.14 -24.35
C ASP A 43 0.47 -7.35 -23.43
N LEU A 44 1.78 -7.47 -23.68
CA LEU A 44 2.80 -6.79 -22.88
C LEU A 44 2.69 -5.27 -22.94
N ALA A 45 2.21 -4.68 -24.03
CA ALA A 45 1.99 -3.25 -24.14
C ALA A 45 0.90 -2.77 -23.17
N VAL A 46 -0.18 -3.55 -23.02
CA VAL A 46 -1.26 -3.26 -22.06
C VAL A 46 -0.76 -3.42 -20.62
N ILE A 47 0.01 -4.48 -20.34
CA ILE A 47 0.63 -4.66 -19.02
C ILE A 47 1.62 -3.53 -18.75
N GLY A 48 2.39 -3.09 -19.75
CA GLY A 48 3.31 -1.96 -19.66
C GLY A 48 2.59 -0.65 -19.35
N ALA A 49 1.36 -0.46 -19.84
CA ALA A 49 0.53 0.70 -19.51
C ALA A 49 0.17 0.77 -18.01
N LEU A 50 0.15 -0.36 -17.29
CA LEU A 50 0.02 -0.35 -15.82
C LEU A 50 1.20 0.33 -15.14
N GLY A 51 2.35 0.49 -15.81
CA GLY A 51 3.46 1.30 -15.31
C GLY A 51 3.07 2.75 -15.02
N ALA A 52 2.05 3.29 -15.68
CA ALA A 52 1.50 4.61 -15.38
C ALA A 52 0.93 4.70 -13.95
N LEU A 53 0.55 3.57 -13.33
CA LEU A 53 0.12 3.52 -11.93
C LEU A 53 1.24 3.86 -10.96
N LEU A 54 2.52 3.88 -11.39
CA LEU A 54 3.64 4.36 -10.58
C LEU A 54 3.76 5.89 -10.58
N ALA A 55 3.07 6.59 -11.48
CA ALA A 55 3.16 8.05 -11.58
C ALA A 55 2.85 8.76 -10.25
N PRO A 56 1.83 8.37 -9.47
CA PRO A 56 1.59 8.98 -8.17
C PRO A 56 2.78 8.86 -7.21
N TRP A 57 3.50 7.74 -7.22
CA TRP A 57 4.65 7.51 -6.35
C TRP A 57 5.82 8.44 -6.64
N VAL A 58 6.05 8.74 -7.93
CA VAL A 58 7.09 9.67 -8.38
C VAL A 58 6.67 11.12 -8.12
N LEU A 59 5.39 11.43 -8.36
CA LEU A 59 4.86 12.79 -8.28
C LEU A 59 4.40 13.21 -6.89
N LYS A 60 4.38 12.30 -5.89
CA LYS A 60 3.85 12.55 -4.55
C LYS A 60 4.42 13.79 -3.86
N ALA A 61 5.66 14.15 -4.18
CA ALA A 61 6.30 15.37 -3.71
C ALA A 61 5.49 16.65 -4.03
N ALA A 62 4.72 16.65 -5.12
CA ALA A 62 3.89 17.79 -5.54
C ALA A 62 2.75 18.11 -4.56
N TRP A 63 2.17 17.11 -3.90
CA TRP A 63 1.09 17.30 -2.93
C TRP A 63 1.48 16.99 -1.48
N ALA A 64 2.67 16.45 -1.22
CA ALA A 64 3.16 16.17 0.12
C ALA A 64 3.03 17.36 1.10
N PRO A 65 3.35 18.62 0.72
CA PRO A 65 3.19 19.78 1.62
C PRO A 65 1.74 20.02 2.06
N VAL A 66 0.77 19.71 1.20
CA VAL A 66 -0.66 19.83 1.51
C VAL A 66 -1.05 18.78 2.54
N ILE A 67 -0.59 17.54 2.34
CA ILE A 67 -0.83 16.43 3.27
C ILE A 67 -0.19 16.72 4.63
N ASP A 68 1.02 17.25 4.68
CA ASP A 68 1.68 17.63 5.94
C ASP A 68 0.98 18.79 6.66
N ARG A 69 0.28 19.67 5.95
CA ARG A 69 -0.57 20.69 6.59
C ARG A 69 -1.83 20.06 7.17
N LEU A 70 -2.47 19.17 6.41
CA LEU A 70 -3.68 18.45 6.85
C LEU A 70 -3.39 17.55 8.06
N ALA A 71 -2.24 16.89 8.04
CA ALA A 71 -1.71 16.05 9.10
C ALA A 71 -1.44 16.79 10.41
N ARG A 72 -1.18 18.10 10.36
CA ARG A 72 -0.99 18.96 11.53
C ARG A 72 -2.30 19.57 12.04
N HIS A 73 -3.41 19.39 11.33
CA HIS A 73 -4.70 19.92 11.74
C HIS A 73 -5.23 19.15 12.97
N PRO A 74 -5.66 19.83 14.06
CA PRO A 74 -6.03 19.19 15.33
C PRO A 74 -7.12 18.12 15.23
N HIS A 75 -8.05 18.29 14.29
CA HIS A 75 -9.19 17.38 14.11
C HIS A 75 -8.95 16.22 13.14
N ILE A 76 -7.89 16.29 12.33
CA ILE A 76 -7.61 15.26 11.30
C ILE A 76 -6.40 14.45 11.73
N GLY A 77 -5.28 15.13 12.00
CA GLY A 77 -4.02 14.45 12.34
C GLY A 77 -3.49 13.55 11.21
N ARG A 78 -2.30 12.99 11.39
CA ARG A 78 -1.78 11.95 10.48
C ARG A 78 -2.67 10.71 10.46
N LYS A 79 -3.25 10.35 11.60
CA LYS A 79 -4.17 9.19 11.74
C LYS A 79 -5.41 9.34 10.87
N GLY A 80 -6.02 10.52 10.81
CA GLY A 80 -7.18 10.77 9.94
C GLY A 80 -6.85 10.63 8.46
N VAL A 81 -5.68 11.12 8.03
CA VAL A 81 -5.21 10.95 6.64
C VAL A 81 -5.02 9.47 6.30
N VAL A 82 -4.33 8.71 7.17
CA VAL A 82 -4.13 7.26 6.97
C VAL A 82 -5.47 6.54 6.93
N LEU A 83 -6.40 6.86 7.83
CA LEU A 83 -7.73 6.23 7.86
C LEU A 83 -8.55 6.49 6.58
N VAL A 84 -8.50 7.71 6.04
CA VAL A 84 -9.18 8.03 4.77
C VAL A 84 -8.57 7.22 3.62
N CYS A 85 -7.24 7.19 3.52
CA CYS A 85 -6.55 6.40 2.50
C CYS A 85 -6.84 4.90 2.64
N GLN A 86 -6.99 4.42 3.88
CA GLN A 86 -7.39 3.06 4.19
C GLN A 86 -8.79 2.76 3.64
N VAL A 87 -9.77 3.60 3.94
CA VAL A 87 -11.15 3.39 3.45
C VAL A 87 -11.21 3.40 1.93
N ILE A 88 -10.49 4.32 1.27
CA ILE A 88 -10.43 4.41 -0.19
C ILE A 88 -9.86 3.12 -0.79
N THR A 89 -8.71 2.67 -0.31
CA THR A 89 -8.04 1.48 -0.83
C THR A 89 -8.86 0.21 -0.57
N LEU A 90 -9.56 0.12 0.56
CA LEU A 90 -10.45 -0.99 0.88
C LEU A 90 -11.64 -1.01 -0.07
N ALA A 91 -12.27 0.14 -0.29
CA ALA A 91 -13.35 0.28 -1.25
C ALA A 91 -12.90 -0.09 -2.67
N CYS A 92 -11.74 0.39 -3.12
CA CYS A 92 -11.16 0.01 -4.41
C CYS A 92 -10.95 -1.51 -4.50
N THR A 93 -10.39 -2.14 -3.47
CA THR A 93 -10.15 -3.59 -3.42
C THR A 93 -11.45 -4.38 -3.54
N CYS A 94 -12.48 -3.98 -2.78
CA CYS A 94 -13.80 -4.60 -2.85
C CYS A 94 -14.45 -4.44 -4.24
N ILE A 95 -14.35 -3.25 -4.85
CA ILE A 95 -14.88 -3.03 -6.21
C ILE A 95 -14.13 -3.89 -7.22
N LEU A 96 -12.79 -3.93 -7.17
CA LEU A 96 -11.97 -4.75 -8.05
C LEU A 96 -12.25 -6.25 -7.90
N SER A 97 -12.69 -6.70 -6.72
CA SER A 97 -13.05 -8.10 -6.50
C SER A 97 -14.23 -8.57 -7.36
N ALA A 98 -15.13 -7.64 -7.71
CA ALA A 98 -16.31 -7.92 -8.53
C ALA A 98 -16.06 -7.70 -10.04
N LEU A 99 -14.87 -7.22 -10.42
CA LEU A 99 -14.50 -6.97 -11.82
C LEU A 99 -13.52 -8.03 -12.30
N ASP A 100 -13.61 -8.40 -13.58
CA ASP A 100 -12.59 -9.24 -14.18
C ASP A 100 -11.45 -8.36 -14.75
N PRO A 101 -10.18 -8.64 -14.40
CA PRO A 101 -9.06 -7.81 -14.81
C PRO A 101 -8.82 -7.79 -16.33
N VAL A 102 -9.39 -8.73 -17.09
CA VAL A 102 -9.27 -8.82 -18.55
C VAL A 102 -10.48 -8.20 -19.24
N THR A 103 -11.71 -8.57 -18.86
CA THR A 103 -12.90 -8.09 -19.57
C THR A 103 -13.29 -6.66 -19.19
N ASP A 104 -12.90 -6.19 -18.01
CA ASP A 104 -13.29 -4.87 -17.48
C ASP A 104 -12.16 -3.84 -17.47
N ALA A 105 -11.10 -4.05 -18.26
CA ALA A 105 -9.86 -3.24 -18.23
C ALA A 105 -10.08 -1.72 -18.19
N VAL A 106 -11.08 -1.20 -18.94
CA VAL A 106 -11.43 0.23 -18.98
C VAL A 106 -11.91 0.76 -17.62
N ARG A 107 -12.71 -0.03 -16.89
CA ARG A 107 -13.17 0.30 -15.52
C ARG A 107 -12.09 0.02 -14.50
N PHE A 108 -11.26 -0.98 -14.77
CA PHE A 108 -10.22 -1.47 -13.88
C PHE A 108 -9.11 -0.44 -13.65
N PHE A 109 -8.61 0.17 -14.72
CA PHE A 109 -7.49 1.12 -14.65
C PHE A 109 -7.73 2.36 -13.76
N PRO A 110 -8.84 3.12 -13.88
CA PRO A 110 -9.07 4.29 -13.02
C PRO A 110 -9.21 3.92 -11.54
N ILE A 111 -9.72 2.72 -11.22
CA ILE A 111 -9.82 2.24 -9.84
C ILE A 111 -8.42 1.94 -9.28
N LEU A 112 -7.56 1.28 -10.07
CA LEU A 112 -6.16 1.08 -9.70
C LEU A 112 -5.39 2.39 -9.54
N MET A 113 -5.66 3.38 -10.40
CA MET A 113 -5.03 4.70 -10.31
C MET A 113 -5.44 5.40 -9.02
N THR A 114 -6.73 5.32 -8.64
CA THR A 114 -7.25 5.86 -7.39
C THR A 114 -6.59 5.18 -6.19
N MET A 115 -6.49 3.85 -6.23
CA MET A 115 -5.82 3.05 -5.21
C MET A 115 -4.33 3.42 -5.09
N SER A 116 -3.63 3.64 -6.20
CA SER A 116 -2.23 4.08 -6.21
C SER A 116 -2.04 5.47 -5.64
N LEU A 117 -2.89 6.43 -6.01
CA LEU A 117 -2.88 7.79 -5.46
C LEU A 117 -3.13 7.79 -3.94
N SER A 118 -4.09 6.98 -3.49
CA SER A 118 -4.38 6.76 -2.07
C SER A 118 -3.16 6.16 -1.34
N SER A 119 -2.52 5.15 -1.93
CA SER A 119 -1.35 4.50 -1.35
C SER A 119 -0.14 5.45 -1.25
N ALA A 120 0.10 6.27 -2.27
CA ALA A 120 1.15 7.29 -2.25
C ALA A 120 0.87 8.41 -1.23
N THR A 121 -0.41 8.70 -0.98
CA THR A 121 -0.83 9.68 0.05
C THR A 121 -0.68 9.12 1.46
N GLN A 122 -1.02 7.85 1.67
CA GLN A 122 -0.78 7.12 2.92
C GLN A 122 0.72 7.03 3.24
N ASP A 123 1.56 6.86 2.21
CA ASP A 123 3.01 6.87 2.33
C ASP A 123 3.53 8.18 2.92
N ILE A 124 3.12 9.33 2.35
CA ILE A 124 3.50 10.67 2.85
C ILE A 124 3.12 10.82 4.33
N ALA A 125 1.90 10.39 4.69
CA ALA A 125 1.43 10.49 6.06
C ALA A 125 2.27 9.62 7.02
N SER A 126 2.61 8.40 6.60
CA SER A 126 3.38 7.42 7.38
C SER A 126 4.85 7.83 7.53
N ASP A 127 5.49 8.29 6.46
CA ASP A 127 6.86 8.77 6.48
C ASP A 127 7.00 10.03 7.35
N GLY A 128 6.06 10.96 7.26
CA GLY A 128 6.08 12.12 8.15
C GLY A 128 5.81 11.75 9.61
N TRP A 129 5.02 10.70 9.89
CA TRP A 129 4.87 10.17 11.25
C TRP A 129 6.20 9.58 11.75
N ALA A 130 6.92 8.84 10.90
CA ALA A 130 8.22 8.28 11.24
C ALA A 130 9.24 9.39 11.57
N VAL A 131 9.29 10.47 10.79
CA VAL A 131 10.17 11.62 11.04
C VAL A 131 9.85 12.31 12.37
N GLU A 132 8.58 12.41 12.74
CA GLU A 132 8.15 13.04 14.01
C GLU A 132 8.50 12.20 15.25
N HIS A 133 8.60 10.87 15.12
CA HIS A 133 8.76 9.95 16.24
C HIS A 133 10.14 9.30 16.34
N LEU A 134 11.00 9.44 15.33
CA LEU A 134 12.35 8.87 15.30
C LEU A 134 13.42 9.98 15.41
N THR A 135 14.37 9.79 16.33
CA THR A 135 15.58 10.64 16.36
C THR A 135 16.47 10.35 15.13
N PRO A 136 17.38 11.27 14.75
CA PRO A 136 18.30 11.03 13.63
C PRO A 136 19.07 9.71 13.70
N GLU A 137 19.42 9.23 14.91
CA GLU A 137 20.11 7.96 15.12
C GLU A 137 19.19 6.73 14.97
N GLN A 138 17.88 6.92 15.06
CA GLN A 138 16.85 5.88 14.94
C GLN A 138 16.29 5.76 13.53
N GLN A 139 16.43 6.80 12.69
CA GLN A 139 15.93 6.79 11.30
C GLN A 139 16.47 5.62 10.47
N ALA A 140 17.75 5.25 10.66
CA ALA A 140 18.33 4.08 9.99
C ALA A 140 17.58 2.77 10.35
N PHE A 141 17.11 2.64 11.59
CA PHE A 141 16.30 1.49 12.00
C PHE A 141 14.89 1.56 11.43
N GLY A 142 14.28 2.75 11.42
CA GLY A 142 12.97 2.99 10.79
C GLY A 142 12.95 2.59 9.31
N ASN A 143 13.95 3.02 8.55
CA ASN A 143 14.10 2.65 7.14
C ASN A 143 14.30 1.15 6.94
N ALA A 144 14.98 0.47 7.88
CA ALA A 144 15.12 -0.98 7.84
C ALA A 144 13.77 -1.69 8.08
N ILE A 145 12.92 -1.17 8.97
CA ILE A 145 11.53 -1.67 9.14
C ILE A 145 10.75 -1.49 7.85
N GLN A 146 10.81 -0.32 7.22
CA GLN A 146 10.12 -0.05 5.95
C GLN A 146 10.58 -1.02 4.85
N ALA A 147 11.89 -1.20 4.68
CA ALA A 147 12.45 -2.13 3.70
C ALA A 147 12.03 -3.58 3.98
N GLY A 148 12.02 -3.99 5.26
CA GLY A 148 11.52 -5.30 5.67
C GLY A 148 10.03 -5.48 5.34
N ALA A 149 9.21 -4.48 5.67
CA ALA A 149 7.79 -4.49 5.38
C ALA A 149 7.49 -4.57 3.88
N VAL A 150 8.27 -3.86 3.06
CA VAL A 150 8.24 -3.96 1.60
C VAL A 150 8.54 -5.38 1.14
N ALA A 151 9.61 -6.01 1.65
CA ALA A 151 9.96 -7.37 1.28
C ALA A 151 8.85 -8.38 1.65
N PHE A 152 8.27 -8.25 2.84
CA PHE A 152 7.10 -9.04 3.24
C PHE A 152 5.86 -8.74 2.37
N GLY A 153 5.66 -7.48 1.99
CA GLY A 153 4.60 -7.08 1.07
C GLY A 153 4.74 -7.72 -0.30
N VAL A 154 5.95 -7.82 -0.85
CA VAL A 154 6.20 -8.55 -2.11
C VAL A 154 5.85 -10.03 -1.96
N LEU A 155 6.24 -10.66 -0.85
CA LEU A 155 5.95 -12.07 -0.61
C LEU A 155 4.45 -12.34 -0.46
N ILE A 156 3.75 -11.54 0.33
CA ILE A 156 2.33 -11.75 0.63
C ILE A 156 1.45 -11.19 -0.49
N GLY A 157 1.61 -9.91 -0.81
CA GLY A 157 0.84 -9.19 -1.83
C GLY A 157 1.18 -9.60 -3.25
N GLY A 158 2.41 -10.02 -3.54
CA GLY A 158 2.82 -10.55 -4.84
C GLY A 158 2.57 -12.06 -4.94
N SER A 159 3.57 -12.85 -4.52
CA SER A 159 3.56 -14.31 -4.69
C SER A 159 2.42 -15.01 -3.95
N GLY A 160 2.11 -14.58 -2.73
CA GLY A 160 1.00 -15.12 -1.93
C GLY A 160 -0.34 -14.91 -2.61
N THR A 161 -0.59 -13.70 -3.14
CA THR A 161 -1.80 -13.42 -3.94
C THR A 161 -1.90 -14.31 -5.16
N LEU A 162 -0.80 -14.54 -5.90
CA LEU A 162 -0.82 -15.43 -7.07
C LEU A 162 -1.27 -16.84 -6.68
N LEU A 163 -0.68 -17.41 -5.63
CA LEU A 163 -1.06 -18.73 -5.13
C LEU A 163 -2.54 -18.77 -4.70
N LEU A 164 -3.02 -17.74 -4.00
CA LEU A 164 -4.41 -17.67 -3.58
C LEU A 164 -5.37 -17.54 -4.75
N VAL A 165 -5.01 -16.76 -5.79
CA VAL A 165 -5.84 -16.64 -7.00
C VAL A 165 -5.95 -17.98 -7.73
N ASP A 166 -4.88 -18.76 -7.79
CA ASP A 166 -4.91 -20.10 -8.41
C ASP A 166 -5.79 -21.09 -7.63
N ILE A 167 -5.84 -20.99 -6.29
CA ILE A 167 -6.59 -21.91 -5.43
C ILE A 167 -8.06 -21.48 -5.23
N LEU A 168 -8.29 -20.20 -4.96
CA LEU A 168 -9.57 -19.64 -4.51
C LEU A 168 -10.28 -18.81 -5.58
N GLY A 169 -9.60 -18.49 -6.67
CA GLY A 169 -10.06 -17.55 -7.68
C GLY A 169 -9.85 -16.08 -7.28
N TRP A 170 -10.02 -15.21 -8.28
CA TRP A 170 -9.77 -13.77 -8.18
C TRP A 170 -10.63 -13.06 -7.10
N GLN A 171 -11.95 -13.22 -7.19
CA GLN A 171 -12.89 -12.51 -6.33
C GLN A 171 -12.67 -12.85 -4.85
N THR A 172 -12.63 -14.14 -4.52
CA THR A 172 -12.42 -14.62 -3.15
C THR A 172 -11.08 -14.16 -2.60
N THR A 173 -10.02 -14.21 -3.40
CA THR A 173 -8.68 -13.75 -2.98
C THR A 173 -8.68 -12.28 -2.61
N LEU A 174 -9.29 -11.42 -3.44
CA LEU A 174 -9.36 -9.99 -3.14
C LEU A 174 -10.22 -9.69 -1.91
N LEU A 175 -11.31 -10.43 -1.69
CA LEU A 175 -12.13 -10.27 -0.49
C LEU A 175 -11.39 -10.73 0.78
N VAL A 176 -10.60 -11.80 0.71
CA VAL A 176 -9.73 -12.24 1.82
C VAL A 176 -8.68 -11.17 2.12
N ILE A 177 -8.03 -10.63 1.10
CA ILE A 177 -7.05 -9.54 1.28
C ILE A 177 -7.72 -8.30 1.87
N ALA A 178 -8.89 -7.91 1.37
CA ALA A 178 -9.67 -6.80 1.91
C ALA A 178 -10.03 -7.01 3.39
N ALA A 179 -10.45 -8.22 3.77
CA ALA A 179 -10.80 -8.55 5.16
C ALA A 179 -9.57 -8.49 6.08
N LEU A 180 -8.46 -9.13 5.70
CA LEU A 180 -7.21 -9.08 6.46
C LEU A 180 -6.70 -7.64 6.63
N TRP A 181 -6.82 -6.87 5.56
CA TRP A 181 -6.38 -5.49 5.54
C TRP A 181 -7.27 -4.58 6.40
N GLY A 182 -8.59 -4.75 6.36
CA GLY A 182 -9.54 -4.04 7.22
C GLY A 182 -9.30 -4.28 8.72
N VAL A 183 -8.94 -5.52 9.10
CA VAL A 183 -8.64 -5.87 10.50
C VAL A 183 -7.32 -5.26 10.99
N SER A 184 -6.28 -5.24 10.14
CA SER A 184 -4.93 -4.78 10.52
C SER A 184 -4.85 -3.34 11.05
N HIS A 185 -5.76 -2.46 10.60
CA HIS A 185 -5.74 -1.04 10.96
C HIS A 185 -6.64 -0.65 12.15
N CYS A 186 -7.55 -1.54 12.57
CA CYS A 186 -8.39 -1.31 13.75
C CYS A 186 -7.55 -1.27 15.05
N HIS A 187 -6.37 -1.89 15.06
CA HIS A 187 -5.46 -1.94 16.21
C HIS A 187 -4.36 -0.87 16.23
N SER A 188 -4.15 -0.13 15.14
CA SER A 188 -3.01 0.81 15.00
C SER A 188 -3.39 2.28 15.24
N CYS A 189 -4.66 2.57 15.59
CA CYS A 189 -5.17 3.90 15.94
C CYS A 189 -5.37 4.08 17.44
#